data_AF-A0A067CX29-F1
#
_entry.id   AF-A0A067CX29-F1
#
_cell.length_a   1.000
_cell.length_b   1.000
_cell.length_c   1.000
_cell.angle_alpha   90.00
_cell.angle_beta   90.00
_cell.angle_gamma   90.00
#
_symmetry.space_group_name_H-M   'P 1'
#
loop_
_entity.id
_entity.type
_entity.pdbx_description
1 polymer ?
#
loop_
_entity_poly.entity_id
_entity_poly.type
_entity_poly.pdbx_seq_one_letter_code
_entity_poly.pdbx_strand_id
1 'polypeptide(L)'
;MNRQGKRALDATMLARKRKRSIETRDDDDDPRARFQRMDLESAALMRQVPRIELGRFVIDTWYPSPYPASAYPDGTLYLCEHCLGYTSSKRFLQHHKRSDCALTTPPGPRVYYERGDRLALYAVDGKREPTYAQNLCLLAKLFMDQKTLYYDVTRFRFYVLCRVDDDGSHIVGYFSKEKASPEGYNLSCIVVLPPYQRHGYGTLLISISYAISAHDGQVGTPERPLSAHGHAAYVEYWKHRVLRELAATSKAVSIADLADRTVRATQDNVD
;
A
#
# COMPACT_ATOMS: atom_id res chain seq x y z
N MET A 1 33.80 57.26 -28.57
CA MET A 1 34.03 56.23 -27.52
C MET A 1 33.41 54.90 -27.92
N ASN A 2 34.28 53.93 -28.19
CA ASN A 2 34.18 52.47 -28.42
C ASN A 2 32.83 51.76 -28.64
N ARG A 3 32.60 51.34 -29.90
CA ARG A 3 31.68 50.25 -30.30
C ARG A 3 32.05 48.87 -29.69
N GLN A 4 33.30 48.70 -29.26
CA GLN A 4 33.76 47.48 -28.55
C GLN A 4 33.23 47.37 -27.11
N GLY A 5 32.91 48.49 -26.44
CA GLY A 5 32.40 48.49 -25.06
C GLY A 5 30.94 48.04 -24.94
N LYS A 6 30.08 48.40 -25.92
CA LYS A 6 28.66 48.00 -25.92
C LYS A 6 28.46 46.50 -26.16
N ARG A 7 29.24 45.88 -27.07
CA ARG A 7 29.16 44.43 -27.31
C ARG A 7 29.60 43.58 -26.11
N ALA A 8 30.57 44.08 -25.32
CA ALA A 8 31.03 43.40 -24.11
C ALA A 8 29.98 43.47 -22.98
N LEU A 9 29.28 44.60 -22.83
CA LEU A 9 28.20 44.76 -21.85
C LEU A 9 26.98 43.88 -22.17
N ASP A 10 26.59 43.78 -23.44
CA ASP A 10 25.46 42.93 -23.88
C ASP A 10 25.78 41.44 -23.72
N ALA A 11 26.99 41.00 -24.09
CA ALA A 11 27.43 39.61 -23.91
C ALA A 11 27.49 39.20 -22.42
N THR A 12 27.88 40.13 -21.54
CA THR A 12 27.94 39.88 -20.09
C THR A 12 26.54 39.87 -19.46
N MET A 13 25.61 40.69 -19.95
CA MET A 13 24.19 40.62 -19.54
C MET A 13 23.52 39.34 -20.03
N LEU A 14 23.75 38.91 -21.27
CA LEU A 14 23.22 37.66 -21.82
C LEU A 14 23.81 36.43 -21.12
N ALA A 15 25.09 36.46 -20.75
CA ALA A 15 25.74 35.41 -19.97
C ALA A 15 25.26 35.38 -18.50
N ARG A 16 24.99 36.55 -17.88
CA ARG A 16 24.35 36.63 -16.55
C ARG A 16 22.88 36.21 -16.56
N LYS A 17 22.14 36.49 -17.65
CA LYS A 17 20.75 36.00 -17.83
C LYS A 17 20.73 34.49 -18.06
N ARG A 18 21.68 33.95 -18.83
CA ARG A 18 21.89 32.50 -18.99
C ARG A 18 22.36 31.82 -17.71
N LYS A 19 23.27 32.42 -16.94
CA LYS A 19 23.68 31.92 -15.62
C LYS A 19 22.54 31.96 -14.61
N ARG A 20 21.77 33.06 -14.54
CA ARG A 20 20.55 33.12 -13.72
C ARG A 20 19.50 32.11 -14.17
N SER A 21 19.28 31.92 -15.48
CA SER A 21 18.32 30.92 -15.98
C SER A 21 18.82 29.47 -15.88
N ILE A 22 20.11 29.25 -15.61
CA ILE A 22 20.70 27.93 -15.33
C ILE A 22 20.75 27.68 -13.80
N GLU A 23 20.91 28.73 -12.99
CA GLU A 23 20.86 28.70 -11.51
C GLU A 23 19.42 28.74 -10.94
N THR A 24 18.42 29.05 -11.77
CA THR A 24 16.98 28.91 -11.45
C THR A 24 16.30 27.96 -12.44
N ARG A 25 16.92 26.80 -12.72
CA ARG A 25 16.11 25.64 -13.08
C ARG A 25 15.57 25.12 -11.77
N ASP A 26 14.32 25.45 -11.51
CA ASP A 26 13.58 24.97 -10.36
C ASP A 26 13.69 23.43 -10.31
N ASP A 27 14.55 22.92 -9.42
CA ASP A 27 14.46 21.57 -8.87
C ASP A 27 13.17 21.41 -8.01
N ASP A 28 12.30 22.42 -8.02
CA ASP A 28 11.05 22.49 -7.25
C ASP A 28 9.84 21.85 -7.96
N ASP A 29 10.01 21.33 -9.18
CA ASP A 29 8.94 20.63 -9.92
C ASP A 29 9.21 19.11 -10.04
N ASP A 30 9.87 18.50 -9.04
CA ASP A 30 9.75 17.05 -8.84
C ASP A 30 8.44 16.75 -8.08
N PRO A 31 7.43 16.14 -8.73
CA PRO A 31 6.19 15.75 -8.06
C PRO A 31 6.44 14.86 -6.84
N ARG A 32 7.55 14.11 -6.79
CA ARG A 32 7.91 13.27 -5.65
C ARG A 32 8.30 14.10 -4.44
N ALA A 33 9.15 15.11 -4.62
CA ALA A 33 9.52 16.03 -3.55
C ALA A 33 8.28 16.74 -2.98
N ARG A 34 7.28 17.02 -3.83
CA ARG A 34 5.98 17.54 -3.39
C ARG A 34 5.21 16.54 -2.53
N PHE A 35 5.05 15.29 -2.96
CA PHE A 35 4.32 14.29 -2.17
C PHE A 35 5.04 13.93 -0.87
N GLN A 36 6.38 13.87 -0.87
CA GLN A 36 7.17 13.67 0.33
C GLN A 36 7.00 14.82 1.34
N ARG A 37 7.01 16.06 0.87
CA ARG A 37 6.68 17.23 1.72
C ARG A 37 5.28 17.10 2.32
N MET A 38 4.29 16.72 1.52
CA MET A 38 2.92 16.48 2.01
C MET A 38 2.83 15.34 3.03
N ASP A 39 3.53 14.21 2.82
CA ASP A 39 3.57 13.10 3.76
C ASP A 39 4.20 13.54 5.10
N LEU A 40 5.29 14.31 5.07
CA LEU A 40 5.96 14.85 6.25
C LEU A 40 5.10 15.88 7.02
N GLU A 41 4.49 16.82 6.31
CA GLU A 41 3.58 17.81 6.89
C GLU A 41 2.35 17.14 7.52
N SER A 42 1.80 16.15 6.82
CA SER A 42 0.65 15.38 7.30
C SER A 42 0.99 14.52 8.50
N ALA A 43 2.21 13.97 8.58
CA ALA A 43 2.70 13.26 9.75
C ALA A 43 2.71 14.14 11.01
N ALA A 44 3.10 15.41 10.88
CA ALA A 44 3.09 16.36 12.00
C ALA A 44 1.66 16.72 12.48
N LEU A 45 0.66 16.58 11.62
CA LEU A 45 -0.74 16.87 11.91
C LEU A 45 -1.55 15.63 12.30
N MET A 46 -0.93 14.45 12.36
CA MET A 46 -1.62 13.21 12.67
C MET A 46 -2.29 13.28 14.03
N ARG A 47 -3.55 12.85 14.06
CA ARG A 47 -4.33 12.72 15.28
C ARG A 47 -4.92 11.33 15.36
N GLN A 48 -5.17 10.90 16.59
CA GLN A 48 -5.86 9.65 16.83
C GLN A 48 -7.31 9.78 16.37
N VAL A 49 -7.69 8.99 15.37
CA VAL A 49 -9.10 8.79 15.02
C VAL A 49 -9.65 7.75 15.99
N PRO A 50 -10.58 8.05 16.91
CA PRO A 50 -10.95 7.07 17.94
C PRO A 50 -11.51 5.77 17.34
N ARG A 51 -12.37 5.90 16.33
CA ARG A 51 -13.13 4.81 15.75
C ARG A 51 -13.50 5.07 14.29
N ILE A 52 -13.68 4.00 13.53
CA ILE A 52 -14.22 4.04 12.17
C ILE A 52 -15.50 3.20 12.03
N GLU A 53 -16.41 3.60 11.16
CA GLU A 53 -17.49 2.75 10.62
C GLU A 53 -17.11 2.35 9.19
N LEU A 54 -16.93 1.05 8.93
CA LEU A 54 -16.57 0.49 7.63
C LEU A 54 -17.43 -0.74 7.33
N GLY A 55 -18.30 -0.61 6.32
CA GLY A 55 -19.29 -1.64 6.00
C GLY A 55 -20.21 -1.88 7.20
N ARG A 56 -20.28 -3.14 7.65
CA ARG A 56 -21.05 -3.55 8.85
C ARG A 56 -20.31 -3.39 10.17
N PHE A 57 -19.05 -2.96 10.15
CA PHE A 57 -18.18 -2.95 11.33
C PHE A 57 -17.99 -1.56 11.89
N VAL A 58 -17.92 -1.52 13.22
CA VAL A 58 -17.44 -0.39 13.99
C VAL A 58 -16.13 -0.83 14.63
N ILE A 59 -15.04 -0.13 14.33
CA ILE A 59 -13.67 -0.60 14.64
C ILE A 59 -12.93 0.51 15.38
N ASP A 60 -12.42 0.20 16.58
CA ASP A 60 -11.52 1.09 17.30
C ASP A 60 -10.13 1.06 16.64
N THR A 61 -9.49 2.22 16.50
CA THR A 61 -8.21 2.33 15.78
C THR A 61 -7.03 2.27 16.74
N TRP A 62 -5.84 1.95 16.21
CA TRP A 62 -4.66 1.66 17.04
C TRP A 62 -3.62 2.77 16.96
N TYR A 63 -3.52 3.45 15.81
CA TYR A 63 -2.50 4.45 15.55
C TYR A 63 -3.08 5.72 14.93
N PRO A 64 -2.41 6.87 15.10
CA PRO A 64 -2.77 8.10 14.41
C PRO A 64 -2.69 7.95 12.90
N SER A 65 -3.58 8.62 12.17
CA SER A 65 -3.60 8.70 10.70
C SER A 65 -3.95 10.12 10.29
N PRO A 66 -3.46 10.64 9.15
CA PRO A 66 -3.63 12.04 8.77
C PRO A 66 -5.01 12.33 8.15
N TYR A 67 -6.08 11.82 8.78
CA TYR A 67 -7.43 12.28 8.50
C TYR A 67 -7.66 13.65 9.17
N PRO A 68 -8.31 14.60 8.48
CA PRO A 68 -8.58 15.91 9.06
C PRO A 68 -9.52 15.77 10.26
N ALA A 69 -9.22 16.43 11.37
CA ALA A 69 -10.01 16.35 12.60
C ALA A 69 -11.47 16.78 12.42
N SER A 70 -11.75 17.65 11.46
CA SER A 70 -13.10 18.05 11.07
C SER A 70 -13.94 16.93 10.44
N ALA A 71 -13.31 15.82 10.00
CA ALA A 71 -14.00 14.69 9.40
C ALA A 71 -14.53 13.66 10.42
N TYR A 72 -14.30 13.83 11.72
CA TYR A 72 -14.84 12.95 12.77
C TYR A 72 -15.26 13.75 14.01
N PRO A 73 -16.19 14.71 13.87
CA PRO A 73 -16.57 15.60 14.97
C PRO A 73 -17.24 14.87 16.15
N ASP A 74 -17.84 13.71 15.90
CA ASP A 74 -18.44 12.81 16.91
C ASP A 74 -17.46 11.71 17.37
N GLY A 75 -16.18 11.78 16.97
CA GLY A 75 -15.17 10.77 17.23
C GLY A 75 -15.25 9.53 16.34
N THR A 76 -16.15 9.49 15.35
CA THR A 76 -16.27 8.39 14.39
C THR A 76 -16.03 8.87 12.97
N LEU A 77 -15.10 8.21 12.26
CA LEU A 77 -14.88 8.44 10.83
C LEU A 77 -15.70 7.42 10.02
N TYR A 78 -16.54 7.90 9.11
CA TYR A 78 -17.44 7.03 8.33
C TYR A 78 -16.86 6.76 6.94
N LEU A 79 -16.56 5.51 6.63
CA LEU A 79 -15.90 5.10 5.40
C LEU A 79 -16.82 4.30 4.48
N CYS A 80 -16.80 4.62 3.20
CA CYS A 80 -17.40 3.78 2.17
C CYS A 80 -16.56 2.52 1.96
N GLU A 81 -17.18 1.34 2.06
CA GLU A 81 -16.45 0.06 1.92
C GLU A 81 -15.96 -0.24 0.50
N HIS A 82 -16.52 0.41 -0.52
CA HIS A 82 -16.17 0.18 -1.91
C HIS A 82 -15.15 1.18 -2.47
N CYS A 83 -15.28 2.47 -2.18
CA CYS A 83 -14.33 3.49 -2.67
C CYS A 83 -13.31 3.95 -1.62
N LEU A 84 -13.51 3.52 -0.35
CA LEU A 84 -12.70 3.91 0.81
C LEU A 84 -12.71 5.42 1.13
N GLY A 85 -13.59 6.17 0.46
CA GLY A 85 -13.83 7.58 0.77
C GLY A 85 -14.43 7.75 2.15
N TYR A 86 -14.04 8.82 2.84
CA TYR A 86 -14.48 9.13 4.20
C TYR A 86 -15.47 10.30 4.22
N THR A 87 -16.35 10.31 5.22
CA THR A 87 -17.37 11.34 5.43
C THR A 87 -17.49 11.67 6.92
N SER A 88 -17.99 12.87 7.23
CA SER A 88 -18.09 13.37 8.62
C SER A 88 -19.31 12.90 9.38
N SER A 89 -20.25 12.21 8.74
CA SER A 89 -21.43 11.66 9.42
C SER A 89 -22.01 10.46 8.67
N LYS A 90 -22.72 9.61 9.41
CA LYS A 90 -23.48 8.48 8.84
C LYS A 90 -24.47 8.91 7.75
N ARG A 91 -25.09 10.09 7.89
CA ARG A 91 -26.02 10.64 6.89
C ARG A 91 -25.31 10.91 5.55
N PHE A 92 -24.10 11.48 5.60
CA PHE A 92 -23.31 11.73 4.39
C PHE A 92 -22.83 10.42 3.76
N LEU A 93 -22.42 9.43 4.56
CA LEU A 93 -22.09 8.10 4.04
C LEU A 93 -23.27 7.45 3.32
N GLN A 94 -24.48 7.52 3.88
CA GLN A 94 -25.69 6.98 3.26
C GLN A 94 -26.09 7.72 1.97
N HIS A 95 -25.82 9.02 1.89
CA HIS A 95 -26.00 9.78 0.65
C HIS A 95 -24.97 9.34 -0.40
N HIS A 96 -23.70 9.28 -0.01
CA HIS A 96 -22.61 8.83 -0.86
C HIS A 96 -22.87 7.44 -1.46
N LYS A 97 -23.29 6.47 -0.64
CA LYS A 97 -23.62 5.10 -1.11
C LYS A 97 -24.77 5.07 -2.12
N ARG A 98 -25.73 6.00 -2.06
CA ARG A 98 -26.92 6.02 -2.93
C ARG A 98 -26.74 6.83 -4.20
N SER A 99 -25.96 7.89 -4.15
CA SER A 99 -25.97 8.94 -5.18
C SER A 99 -24.60 9.23 -5.79
N ASP A 100 -23.51 8.98 -5.07
CA ASP A 100 -22.17 9.43 -5.47
C ASP A 100 -21.22 8.27 -5.81
N CYS A 101 -21.35 7.15 -5.10
CA CYS A 101 -20.45 6.01 -5.23
C CYS A 101 -20.86 5.11 -6.39
N ALA A 102 -20.03 5.06 -7.44
CA ALA A 102 -20.22 4.13 -8.56
C ALA A 102 -19.52 2.77 -8.36
N LEU A 103 -18.75 2.60 -7.28
CA LEU A 103 -17.96 1.40 -7.04
C LEU A 103 -18.72 0.37 -6.21
N THR A 104 -18.64 -0.89 -6.64
CA THR A 104 -19.05 -2.09 -5.89
C THR A 104 -17.88 -3.05 -5.64
N THR A 105 -16.72 -2.77 -6.26
CA THR A 105 -15.49 -3.56 -6.12
C THR A 105 -14.28 -2.64 -6.19
N PRO A 106 -13.10 -3.06 -5.69
CA PRO A 106 -11.87 -2.29 -5.84
C PRO A 106 -11.58 -1.95 -7.31
N PRO A 107 -11.17 -0.71 -7.63
CA PRO A 107 -10.96 -0.29 -9.02
C PRO A 107 -9.66 -0.92 -9.57
N GLY A 108 -9.79 -2.06 -10.25
CA GLY A 108 -8.67 -2.78 -10.84
C GLY A 108 -9.08 -4.15 -11.36
N PRO A 109 -8.24 -4.81 -12.17
CA PRO A 109 -8.52 -6.18 -12.59
C PRO A 109 -8.58 -7.12 -11.39
N ARG A 110 -9.61 -7.98 -11.38
CA ARG A 110 -9.64 -9.15 -10.50
C ARG A 110 -8.66 -10.18 -11.04
N VAL A 111 -7.60 -10.45 -10.29
CA VAL A 111 -6.49 -11.34 -10.68
C VAL A 111 -6.62 -12.74 -10.09
N TYR A 112 -7.48 -12.93 -9.09
CA TYR A 112 -7.78 -14.24 -8.51
C TYR A 112 -9.23 -14.29 -8.01
N TYR A 113 -9.85 -15.46 -8.10
CA TYR A 113 -11.18 -15.73 -7.54
C TYR A 113 -11.28 -17.18 -7.06
N GLU A 114 -11.54 -17.37 -5.77
CA GLU A 114 -11.85 -18.66 -5.15
C GLU A 114 -13.36 -18.81 -5.02
N ARG A 115 -13.93 -19.84 -5.64
CA ARG A 115 -15.39 -20.05 -5.66
C ARG A 115 -15.91 -20.52 -4.32
N GLY A 116 -15.15 -21.36 -3.61
CA GLY A 116 -15.57 -21.94 -2.33
C GLY A 116 -15.81 -20.87 -1.27
N ASP A 117 -14.73 -20.19 -0.89
CA ASP A 117 -14.77 -19.16 0.16
C ASP A 117 -15.26 -17.79 -0.33
N ARG A 118 -15.61 -17.67 -1.62
CA ARG A 118 -15.99 -16.43 -2.30
C ARG A 118 -14.97 -15.32 -2.06
N LEU A 119 -13.69 -15.63 -2.26
CA LEU A 119 -12.59 -14.68 -2.09
C LEU A 119 -12.13 -14.17 -3.45
N ALA A 120 -11.94 -12.87 -3.55
CA ALA A 120 -11.42 -12.22 -4.75
C ALA A 120 -10.17 -11.38 -4.42
N LEU A 121 -9.18 -11.42 -5.30
CA LEU A 121 -8.03 -10.53 -5.24
C LEU A 121 -8.09 -9.54 -6.41
N TYR A 122 -7.98 -8.25 -6.10
CA TYR A 122 -7.95 -7.17 -7.08
C TYR A 122 -6.56 -6.53 -7.10
N ALA A 123 -6.00 -6.32 -8.29
CA ALA A 123 -4.73 -5.62 -8.46
C ALA A 123 -4.98 -4.16 -8.85
N VAL A 124 -4.92 -3.25 -7.87
CA VAL A 124 -5.13 -1.82 -8.06
C VAL A 124 -3.78 -1.14 -8.34
N ASP A 125 -3.71 -0.39 -9.44
CA ASP A 125 -2.51 0.36 -9.81
C ASP A 125 -2.59 1.79 -9.25
N GLY A 126 -1.69 2.13 -8.31
CA GLY A 126 -1.74 3.44 -7.63
C GLY A 126 -1.48 4.64 -8.54
N LYS A 127 -0.92 4.44 -9.74
CA LYS A 127 -0.81 5.52 -10.75
C LYS A 127 -2.13 5.75 -11.49
N ARG A 128 -2.91 4.69 -11.71
CA ARG A 128 -4.20 4.76 -12.41
C ARG A 128 -5.34 5.15 -11.47
N GLU A 129 -5.30 4.68 -10.24
CA GLU A 129 -6.35 4.85 -9.23
C GLU A 129 -5.82 5.54 -7.96
N PRO A 130 -5.26 6.76 -8.08
CA PRO A 130 -4.56 7.42 -6.98
C PRO A 130 -5.47 7.68 -5.78
N THR A 131 -6.71 8.11 -6.00
CA THR A 131 -7.68 8.41 -4.91
C THR A 131 -7.98 7.17 -4.07
N TYR A 132 -8.27 6.04 -4.72
CA TYR A 132 -8.54 4.78 -4.00
C TYR A 132 -7.31 4.30 -3.25
N ALA A 133 -6.13 4.35 -3.88
CA ALA A 133 -4.87 3.93 -3.27
C ALA A 133 -4.49 4.80 -2.07
N GLN A 134 -4.70 6.12 -2.14
CA GLN A 134 -4.48 7.04 -1.02
C GLN A 134 -5.44 6.76 0.13
N ASN A 135 -6.73 6.59 -0.16
CA ASN A 135 -7.72 6.21 0.86
C ASN A 135 -7.37 4.87 1.54
N LEU A 136 -6.89 3.89 0.76
CA LEU A 136 -6.42 2.61 1.28
C LEU A 136 -5.20 2.80 2.20
N CYS A 137 -4.25 3.65 1.82
CA CYS A 137 -3.09 3.97 2.66
C CYS A 137 -3.47 4.65 3.98
N LEU A 138 -4.41 5.59 3.95
CA LEU A 138 -4.92 6.26 5.16
C LEU A 138 -5.64 5.28 6.09
N LEU A 139 -6.45 4.37 5.53
CA LEU A 139 -7.10 3.29 6.27
C LEU A 139 -6.07 2.35 6.89
N ALA A 140 -5.03 1.96 6.14
CA ALA A 140 -3.97 1.08 6.64
C ALA A 140 -3.22 1.71 7.82
N LYS A 141 -2.96 3.02 7.76
CA LYS A 141 -2.22 3.74 8.80
C LYS A 141 -2.92 3.73 10.16
N LEU A 142 -4.25 3.57 10.19
CA LEU A 142 -5.01 3.41 11.45
C LEU A 142 -4.63 2.13 12.23
N PHE A 143 -4.03 1.15 11.54
CA PHE A 143 -3.70 -0.17 12.08
C PHE A 143 -2.21 -0.53 11.90
N MET A 144 -1.39 0.44 11.46
CA MET A 144 0.04 0.27 11.22
C MET A 144 0.83 1.45 11.78
N ASP A 145 1.88 1.16 12.55
CA ASP A 145 2.73 2.20 13.14
C ASP A 145 3.67 2.82 12.11
N GLN A 146 4.44 1.98 11.42
CA GLN A 146 5.59 2.39 10.60
C GLN A 146 5.29 2.61 9.11
N LYS A 147 4.06 3.01 8.76
CA LYS A 147 3.79 3.44 7.40
C LYS A 147 4.28 4.87 7.23
N THR A 148 4.97 5.19 6.13
CA THR A 148 5.56 6.53 5.91
C THR A 148 5.08 7.19 4.61
N LEU A 149 4.62 6.39 3.64
CA LEU A 149 4.10 6.88 2.36
C LEU A 149 2.59 6.68 2.28
N TYR A 150 1.85 7.78 2.14
CA TYR A 150 0.38 7.77 2.00
C TYR A 150 -0.09 8.45 0.72
N TYR A 151 0.60 9.52 0.29
CA TYR A 151 0.20 10.29 -0.89
C TYR A 151 0.95 9.87 -2.17
N ASP A 152 2.24 9.50 -2.08
CA ASP A 152 2.99 8.95 -3.22
C ASP A 152 2.70 7.47 -3.44
N VAL A 153 1.52 7.19 -3.99
CA VAL A 153 1.04 5.83 -4.29
C VAL A 153 1.44 5.34 -5.69
N THR A 154 2.02 6.21 -6.51
CA THR A 154 2.21 5.99 -7.95
C THR A 154 3.15 4.83 -8.28
N ARG A 155 4.10 4.55 -7.39
CA ARG A 155 5.09 3.46 -7.50
C ARG A 155 4.55 2.10 -7.07
N PHE A 156 3.38 2.05 -6.46
CA PHE A 156 2.86 0.84 -5.84
C PHE A 156 1.76 0.19 -6.68
N ARG A 157 1.73 -1.13 -6.61
CA ARG A 157 0.56 -1.96 -6.93
C ARG A 157 0.01 -2.50 -5.63
N PHE A 158 -1.31 -2.40 -5.45
CA PHE A 158 -2.03 -2.84 -4.27
C PHE A 158 -2.84 -4.09 -4.62
N TYR A 159 -2.64 -5.16 -3.86
CA TYR A 159 -3.38 -6.41 -4.00
C TYR A 159 -4.41 -6.49 -2.88
N VAL A 160 -5.65 -6.16 -3.22
CA VAL A 160 -6.77 -6.02 -2.27
C VAL A 160 -7.56 -7.32 -2.23
N LEU A 161 -7.55 -8.00 -1.09
CA LEU A 161 -8.33 -9.20 -0.83
C LEU A 161 -9.71 -8.80 -0.33
N CYS A 162 -10.73 -9.37 -0.97
CA CYS A 162 -12.14 -9.12 -0.64
C CYS A 162 -12.90 -10.43 -0.43
N ARG A 163 -13.92 -10.38 0.42
CA ARG A 163 -15.04 -11.33 0.38
C ARG A 163 -16.08 -10.83 -0.60
N VAL A 164 -16.64 -11.73 -1.39
CA VAL A 164 -17.64 -11.41 -2.42
C VAL A 164 -19.00 -11.95 -2.00
N ASP A 165 -20.01 -11.10 -2.08
CA ASP A 165 -21.41 -11.47 -1.97
C ASP A 165 -22.24 -10.79 -3.07
N ASP A 166 -23.56 -10.75 -2.91
CA ASP A 166 -24.49 -10.23 -3.90
C ASP A 166 -24.44 -8.68 -3.99
N ASP A 167 -23.95 -8.00 -2.94
CA ASP A 167 -23.84 -6.54 -2.86
C ASP A 167 -22.50 -6.03 -3.40
N GLY A 168 -21.47 -6.89 -3.44
CA GLY A 168 -20.20 -6.58 -4.08
C GLY A 168 -18.98 -7.26 -3.46
N SER A 169 -17.86 -6.53 -3.45
CA SER A 169 -16.58 -6.99 -2.89
C SER A 169 -16.21 -6.17 -1.67
N HIS A 170 -16.19 -6.83 -0.51
CA HIS A 170 -15.93 -6.24 0.79
C HIS A 170 -14.49 -6.49 1.20
N ILE A 171 -13.73 -5.41 1.39
CA ILE A 171 -12.30 -5.49 1.74
C ILE A 171 -12.07 -6.26 3.05
N VAL A 172 -11.12 -7.18 3.01
CA VAL A 172 -10.62 -7.97 4.15
C VAL A 172 -9.26 -7.47 4.59
N GLY A 173 -8.41 -7.16 3.62
CA GLY A 173 -7.03 -6.75 3.82
C GLY A 173 -6.35 -6.53 2.48
N TYR A 174 -5.09 -6.11 2.51
CA TYR A 174 -4.30 -5.93 1.31
C TYR A 174 -2.82 -6.09 1.61
N PHE A 175 -2.02 -6.24 0.55
CA PHE A 175 -0.61 -5.90 0.58
C PHE A 175 -0.24 -4.99 -0.60
N SER A 176 0.82 -4.19 -0.45
CA SER A 176 1.39 -3.39 -1.54
C SER A 176 2.75 -3.95 -1.98
N LYS A 177 3.02 -3.89 -3.28
CA LYS A 177 4.31 -4.23 -3.92
C LYS A 177 4.77 -3.03 -4.73
N GLU A 178 6.01 -2.60 -4.57
CA GLU A 178 6.61 -1.63 -5.50
C GLU A 178 6.71 -2.22 -6.90
N LYS A 179 6.36 -1.42 -7.91
CA LYS A 179 6.44 -1.84 -9.33
C LYS A 179 7.88 -2.13 -9.76
N ALA A 180 8.84 -1.43 -9.16
CA ALA A 180 10.26 -1.63 -9.34
C ALA A 180 10.93 -1.43 -7.97
N SER A 181 11.30 -2.53 -7.31
CA SER A 181 12.06 -2.53 -6.06
C SER A 181 13.51 -2.92 -6.38
N PRO A 182 14.48 -1.99 -6.27
CA PRO A 182 15.91 -2.31 -6.41
C PRO A 182 16.39 -3.40 -5.46
N GLU A 183 15.79 -3.47 -4.27
CA GLU A 183 16.09 -4.40 -3.19
C GLU A 183 15.40 -5.77 -3.36
N GLY A 184 14.52 -5.91 -4.36
CA GLY A 184 13.80 -7.15 -4.62
C GLY A 184 12.67 -7.45 -3.63
N TYR A 185 12.11 -6.44 -2.97
CA TYR A 185 11.00 -6.65 -2.04
C TYR A 185 9.72 -7.01 -2.80
N ASN A 186 9.07 -8.11 -2.40
CA ASN A 186 7.80 -8.53 -2.98
C ASN A 186 6.58 -8.03 -2.20
N LEU A 187 6.82 -7.46 -1.03
CA LEU A 187 5.80 -6.96 -0.13
C LEU A 187 6.37 -5.78 0.68
N SER A 188 5.78 -4.60 0.50
CA SER A 188 6.16 -3.36 1.21
C SER A 188 5.29 -3.13 2.46
N CYS A 189 3.98 -3.35 2.34
CA CYS A 189 3.05 -3.24 3.47
C CYS A 189 2.03 -4.35 3.38
N ILE A 190 1.61 -4.89 4.53
CA ILE A 190 0.51 -5.85 4.64
C ILE A 190 -0.38 -5.47 5.81
N VAL A 191 -1.69 -5.47 5.58
CA VAL A 191 -2.70 -5.24 6.62
C VAL A 191 -3.87 -6.19 6.40
N VAL A 192 -4.29 -6.86 7.47
CA VAL A 192 -5.61 -7.49 7.58
C VAL A 192 -6.43 -6.63 8.54
N LEU A 193 -7.63 -6.22 8.11
CA LEU A 193 -8.47 -5.36 8.94
C LEU A 193 -8.89 -6.10 10.22
N PRO A 194 -9.00 -5.40 11.38
CA PRO A 194 -9.17 -6.07 12.67
C PRO A 194 -10.28 -7.13 12.76
N PRO A 195 -11.49 -6.91 12.18
CA PRO A 195 -12.56 -7.92 12.23
C PRO A 195 -12.23 -9.26 11.54
N TYR A 196 -11.20 -9.28 10.68
CA TYR A 196 -10.79 -10.45 9.91
C TYR A 196 -9.45 -11.04 10.36
N GLN A 197 -8.79 -10.45 11.36
CA GLN A 197 -7.54 -11.00 11.87
C GLN A 197 -7.74 -12.38 12.53
N ARG A 198 -6.67 -13.19 12.57
CA ARG A 198 -6.68 -14.57 13.13
C ARG A 198 -7.56 -15.59 12.39
N HIS A 199 -7.95 -15.31 11.15
CA HIS A 199 -8.70 -16.22 10.28
C HIS A 199 -7.87 -16.76 9.09
N GLY A 200 -6.53 -16.69 9.16
CA GLY A 200 -5.62 -17.17 8.11
C GLY A 200 -5.39 -16.21 6.93
N TYR A 201 -6.12 -15.09 6.84
CA TYR A 201 -5.97 -14.13 5.73
C TYR A 201 -4.57 -13.50 5.62
N GLY A 202 -3.86 -13.31 6.74
CA GLY A 202 -2.48 -12.79 6.72
C GLY A 202 -1.53 -13.75 6.00
N THR A 203 -1.57 -15.02 6.40
CA THR A 203 -0.81 -16.12 5.77
C THR A 203 -1.20 -16.29 4.29
N LEU A 204 -2.49 -16.13 3.95
CA LEU A 204 -2.96 -16.17 2.57
C LEU A 204 -2.35 -15.03 1.73
N LEU A 205 -2.37 -13.79 2.22
CA LEU A 205 -1.79 -12.63 1.53
C LEU A 205 -0.28 -12.81 1.30
N ILE A 206 0.45 -13.35 2.29
CA ILE A 206 1.88 -13.70 2.16
C ILE A 206 2.07 -14.80 1.11
N SER A 207 1.26 -15.86 1.13
CA SER A 207 1.33 -16.91 0.12
C SER A 207 1.08 -16.38 -1.29
N ILE A 208 0.17 -15.42 -1.43
CA ILE A 208 -0.14 -14.77 -2.70
C ILE A 208 1.03 -13.90 -3.17
N SER A 209 1.67 -13.12 -2.29
CA SER A 209 2.82 -12.28 -2.68
C SER A 209 3.96 -13.13 -3.24
N TYR A 210 4.18 -14.32 -2.68
CA TYR A 210 5.13 -15.28 -3.22
C TYR A 210 4.70 -15.93 -4.53
N ALA A 211 3.44 -16.29 -4.68
CA ALA A 211 2.92 -16.81 -5.95
C ALA A 211 3.09 -15.80 -7.09
N ILE A 212 2.89 -14.50 -6.81
CA ILE A 212 3.12 -13.41 -7.77
C ILE A 212 4.61 -13.29 -8.11
N SER A 213 5.51 -13.29 -7.11
CA SER A 213 6.95 -13.29 -7.37
C SER A 213 7.37 -14.45 -8.26
N ALA A 214 6.92 -15.68 -7.95
CA ALA A 214 7.23 -16.86 -8.74
C ALA A 214 6.71 -16.75 -10.19
N HIS A 215 5.47 -16.25 -10.37
CA HIS A 215 4.90 -15.99 -11.68
C HIS A 215 5.72 -14.95 -12.48
N ASP A 216 6.22 -13.91 -11.80
CA ASP A 216 7.06 -12.86 -12.42
C ASP A 216 8.50 -13.34 -12.68
N GLY A 217 8.85 -14.59 -12.36
CA GLY A 217 10.23 -15.10 -12.44
C GLY A 217 11.18 -14.41 -11.47
N GLN A 218 10.64 -13.79 -10.42
CA GLN A 218 11.37 -13.03 -9.42
C GLN A 218 11.45 -13.83 -8.12
N VAL A 219 12.58 -13.65 -7.43
CA VAL A 219 12.68 -13.98 -6.02
C VAL A 219 12.33 -12.71 -5.24
N GLY A 220 11.66 -12.84 -4.09
CA GLY A 220 11.44 -11.68 -3.25
C GLY A 220 11.19 -12.02 -1.80
N THR A 221 11.39 -11.02 -0.96
CA THR A 221 11.28 -11.07 0.50
C THR A 221 10.49 -9.85 0.99
N PRO A 222 9.86 -9.86 2.18
CA PRO A 222 9.27 -8.64 2.71
C PRO A 222 10.28 -7.53 2.95
N GLU A 223 9.81 -6.29 2.84
CA GLU A 223 10.49 -5.11 3.36
C GLU A 223 10.68 -5.22 4.89
N ARG A 224 11.82 -4.74 5.38
CA ARG A 224 12.19 -4.78 6.81
C ARG A 224 12.25 -3.36 7.38
N PRO A 225 11.95 -3.16 8.68
CA PRO A 225 11.58 -4.17 9.67
C PRO A 225 10.10 -4.62 9.57
N LEU A 226 9.83 -5.87 9.96
CA LEU A 226 8.46 -6.38 10.09
C LEU A 226 7.82 -5.92 11.41
N SER A 227 6.51 -5.67 11.40
CA SER A 227 5.74 -5.52 12.64
C SER A 227 5.66 -6.86 13.38
N ALA A 228 5.39 -6.85 14.70
CA ALA A 228 5.23 -8.08 15.48
C ALA A 228 4.17 -9.03 14.90
N HIS A 229 3.05 -8.48 14.42
CA HIS A 229 2.00 -9.24 13.73
C HIS A 229 2.47 -9.76 12.37
N GLY A 230 3.23 -8.95 11.62
CA GLY A 230 3.83 -9.35 10.35
C GLY A 230 4.79 -10.52 10.55
N HIS A 231 5.72 -10.42 11.50
CA HIS A 231 6.66 -11.48 11.85
C HIS A 231 5.94 -12.79 12.20
N ALA A 232 4.94 -12.74 13.08
CA ALA A 232 4.16 -13.93 13.44
C ALA A 232 3.46 -14.58 12.22
N ALA A 233 2.92 -13.78 11.29
CA ALA A 233 2.28 -14.28 10.08
C ALA A 233 3.29 -14.93 9.11
N TYR A 234 4.49 -14.34 8.97
CA TYR A 234 5.59 -14.91 8.17
C TYR A 234 6.11 -16.22 8.76
N VAL A 235 6.30 -16.28 10.08
CA VAL A 235 6.69 -17.52 10.77
C VAL A 235 5.67 -18.63 10.53
N GLU A 236 4.37 -18.33 10.66
CA GLU A 236 3.32 -19.34 10.43
C GLU A 236 3.29 -19.80 8.97
N TYR A 237 3.45 -18.86 8.01
CA TYR A 237 3.58 -19.20 6.59
C TYR A 237 4.74 -20.16 6.33
N TRP A 238 5.95 -19.80 6.82
CA TRP A 238 7.15 -20.58 6.57
C TRP A 238 7.12 -21.94 7.25
N LYS A 239 6.60 -22.01 8.48
CA LYS A 239 6.34 -23.26 9.19
C LYS A 239 5.44 -24.20 8.37
N HIS A 240 4.30 -23.71 7.90
CA HIS A 240 3.39 -24.51 7.09
C HIS A 240 4.03 -24.94 5.76
N ARG A 241 4.76 -24.04 5.09
CA ARG A 241 5.45 -24.34 3.83
C ARG A 241 6.49 -25.44 4.00
N VAL A 242 7.34 -25.34 5.03
CA VAL A 242 8.35 -26.34 5.37
C VAL A 242 7.71 -27.69 5.70
N LEU A 243 6.69 -27.70 6.56
CA LEU A 243 5.99 -28.94 6.92
C LEU A 243 5.38 -29.64 5.71
N ARG A 244 4.82 -28.87 4.76
CA ARG A 244 4.27 -29.43 3.52
C ARG A 244 5.33 -30.07 2.63
N GLU A 245 6.51 -29.44 2.49
CA GLU A 245 7.62 -30.01 1.73
C GLU A 245 8.19 -31.28 2.38
N LEU A 246 8.28 -31.31 3.71
CA LEU A 246 8.69 -32.49 4.46
C LEU A 246 7.69 -33.63 4.32
N ALA A 247 6.38 -33.34 4.44
CA ALA A 247 5.32 -34.33 4.27
C ALA A 247 5.26 -34.90 2.84
N ALA A 248 5.63 -34.09 1.83
CA ALA A 248 5.69 -34.52 0.44
C ALA A 248 6.94 -35.35 0.09
N THR A 249 7.94 -35.41 0.99
CA THR A 249 9.20 -36.12 0.73
C THR A 249 9.29 -37.41 1.55
N SER A 250 9.56 -38.53 0.88
CA SER A 250 9.75 -39.84 1.53
C SER A 250 11.20 -40.16 1.92
N LYS A 251 12.13 -39.22 1.67
CA LYS A 251 13.57 -39.37 1.91
C LYS A 251 14.06 -38.33 2.92
N ALA A 252 15.21 -38.59 3.56
CA ALA A 252 15.89 -37.55 4.31
C ALA A 252 16.24 -36.37 3.37
N VAL A 253 15.93 -35.15 3.80
CA VAL A 253 16.17 -33.91 3.05
C VAL A 253 17.12 -33.06 3.88
N SER A 254 18.20 -32.57 3.27
CA SER A 254 19.10 -31.65 3.96
C SER A 254 18.44 -30.27 4.12
N ILE A 255 18.91 -29.47 5.07
CA ILE A 255 18.45 -28.08 5.21
C ILE A 255 18.71 -27.30 3.90
N ALA A 256 19.83 -27.56 3.22
CA ALA A 256 20.15 -26.93 1.95
C ALA A 256 19.16 -27.32 0.84
N ASP A 257 18.76 -28.60 0.76
CA ASP A 257 17.76 -29.06 -0.22
C ASP A 257 16.37 -28.50 0.09
N LEU A 258 16.01 -28.44 1.38
CA LEU A 258 14.74 -27.90 1.82
C LEU A 258 14.68 -26.40 1.55
N ALA A 259 15.77 -25.67 1.84
CA ALA A 259 15.95 -24.29 1.43
C ALA A 259 15.78 -24.20 -0.07
N ASP A 260 16.57 -24.88 -0.91
CA ASP A 260 16.44 -24.81 -2.37
C ASP A 260 15.02 -25.11 -2.89
N ARG A 261 14.30 -26.07 -2.32
CA ARG A 261 12.91 -26.39 -2.71
C ARG A 261 11.88 -25.36 -2.24
N THR A 262 12.12 -24.73 -1.10
CA THR A 262 11.27 -23.66 -0.56
C THR A 262 11.65 -22.28 -1.10
N VAL A 263 12.90 -22.12 -1.52
CA VAL A 263 13.62 -20.89 -1.92
C VAL A 263 13.64 -20.68 -3.44
N ARG A 264 13.69 -21.74 -4.25
CA ARG A 264 13.31 -21.65 -5.68
C ARG A 264 11.85 -21.25 -5.85
N ALA A 265 11.06 -21.32 -4.78
CA ALA A 265 9.77 -20.65 -4.67
C ALA A 265 9.87 -19.26 -4.04
N THR A 266 10.78 -18.98 -3.07
CA THR A 266 11.22 -17.63 -2.62
C THR A 266 12.33 -17.57 -1.55
N GLN A 267 13.42 -16.82 -1.78
CA GLN A 267 14.46 -16.53 -0.76
C GLN A 267 13.91 -15.63 0.34
N ASP A 268 13.44 -16.24 1.42
CA ASP A 268 13.48 -15.60 2.73
C ASP A 268 14.43 -16.37 3.63
N ASN A 269 15.34 -15.63 4.27
CA ASN A 269 15.89 -16.01 5.57
C ASN A 269 15.05 -15.26 6.63
N VAL A 270 13.95 -15.87 7.08
CA VAL A 270 13.36 -15.50 8.38
C VAL A 270 14.09 -16.36 9.40
N ASP A 271 14.89 -15.72 10.24
CA ASP A 271 15.72 -16.36 11.28
C ASP A 271 14.87 -17.18 12.27
#